data_AF-A0AA86JWF3-F1
#
_entry.id   AF-A0AA86JWF3-F1
#
_cell.length_a   1.000
_cell.length_b   1.000
_cell.length_c   1.000
_cell.angle_alpha   90.00
_cell.angle_beta   90.00
_cell.angle_gamma   90.00
#
_symmetry.space_group_name_H-M   'P 1'
#
loop_
_entity.id
_entity.type
_entity.pdbx_description
1 polymer ?
#
loop_
_entity_poly.entity_id
_entity_poly.type
_entity_poly.pdbx_seq_one_letter_code
_entity_poly.pdbx_strand_id
1 'polypeptide(L)'
;MIENNADINDIRNRVDLEEYYTFYNQVYFDSKLTPSEFITLRWNENLGILAGRCVKTYNQTIIELNPVYLNLYPEELDSIFVHEMIHLITLDHDECFLEEVKRISKLGLEININCKHNIGLLDND
;
A
#
# COMPACT_ATOMS: atom_id res chain seq x y z
N MET A 1 33.33 14.13 5.17
CA MET A 1 32.05 13.98 4.41
C MET A 1 31.38 12.79 5.05
N ILE A 2 30.26 12.99 5.74
CA ILE A 2 29.52 11.89 6.36
C ILE A 2 28.63 11.35 5.25
N GLU A 3 28.98 10.21 4.69
CA GLU A 3 28.08 9.45 3.84
C GLU A 3 26.89 9.06 4.72
N ASN A 4 25.70 9.59 4.39
CA ASN A 4 24.45 9.10 4.93
C ASN A 4 24.34 7.62 4.55
N ASN A 5 24.69 6.73 5.47
CA ASN A 5 24.38 5.31 5.39
C ASN A 5 22.86 5.15 5.54
N ALA A 6 22.11 5.53 4.50
CA ALA A 6 20.74 5.05 4.36
C ALA A 6 20.82 3.52 4.30
N ASP A 7 20.13 2.84 5.22
CA ASP A 7 20.06 1.38 5.19
C ASP A 7 19.43 0.97 3.86
N ILE A 8 20.25 0.40 2.98
CA ILE A 8 19.83 -0.01 1.63
C ILE A 8 18.71 -1.04 1.68
N ASN A 9 18.55 -1.74 2.81
CA ASN A 9 17.51 -2.75 2.99
C ASN A 9 16.15 -2.12 3.32
N ASP A 10 16.14 -0.88 3.84
CA ASP A 10 14.90 -0.18 4.14
C ASP A 10 14.10 0.04 2.84
N ILE A 11 12.86 -0.44 2.84
CA ILE A 11 11.96 -0.40 1.69
C ILE A 11 11.75 1.02 1.18
N ARG A 12 11.81 2.02 2.07
CA ARG A 12 11.66 3.43 1.73
C ARG A 12 12.74 3.95 0.78
N ASN A 13 13.91 3.30 0.78
CA ASN A 13 15.02 3.64 -0.11
C ASN A 13 14.97 2.88 -1.45
N ARG A 14 14.09 1.88 -1.55
CA ARG A 14 13.98 0.98 -2.72
C ARG A 14 12.69 1.16 -3.51
N VAL A 15 11.70 1.85 -2.94
CA VAL A 15 10.37 1.98 -3.51
C VAL A 15 9.99 3.44 -3.63
N ASP A 16 9.78 3.87 -4.88
CA ASP A 16 9.10 5.11 -5.19
C ASP A 16 7.60 4.86 -5.26
N LEU A 17 6.85 5.44 -4.32
CA LEU A 17 5.40 5.25 -4.21
C LEU A 17 4.63 5.81 -5.42
N GLU A 18 5.12 6.88 -6.03
CA GLU A 18 4.48 7.54 -7.17
C GLU A 18 4.62 6.68 -8.44
N GLU A 19 5.82 6.12 -8.64
CA GLU A 19 6.07 5.17 -9.74
C GLU A 19 5.25 3.89 -9.56
N TYR A 20 5.21 3.34 -8.34
CA TYR A 20 4.42 2.16 -8.01
C TYR A 20 2.92 2.40 -8.25
N TYR A 21 2.40 3.55 -7.82
CA TYR A 21 1.01 3.93 -8.05
C TYR A 21 0.69 4.05 -9.53
N THR A 22 1.53 4.76 -10.27
CA THR A 22 1.34 4.95 -11.71
C THR A 22 1.35 3.61 -12.44
N PHE A 23 2.30 2.74 -12.10
CA PHE A 23 2.41 1.40 -12.65
C PHE A 23 1.16 0.56 -12.39
N TYR A 24 0.72 0.44 -11.14
CA TYR A 24 -0.44 -0.40 -10.82
C TYR A 24 -1.77 0.19 -11.28
N ASN A 25 -1.90 1.52 -11.31
CA ASN A 25 -3.06 2.18 -11.90
C ASN A 25 -3.17 1.80 -13.38
N GLN A 26 -2.05 1.79 -14.11
CA GLN A 26 -2.01 1.36 -15.49
C GLN A 26 -2.33 -0.15 -15.63
N VAL A 27 -1.66 -1.01 -14.86
CA VAL A 27 -1.74 -2.48 -15.01
C VAL A 27 -3.10 -3.04 -14.58
N TYR A 28 -3.65 -2.56 -13.46
CA TYR A 28 -4.84 -3.16 -12.86
C TYR A 28 -6.09 -2.32 -13.00
N PHE A 29 -5.98 -1.02 -13.24
CA PHE A 29 -7.14 -0.11 -13.24
C PHE A 29 -7.32 0.64 -14.57
N ASP A 30 -6.63 0.24 -15.64
CA ASP A 30 -6.67 0.88 -16.96
C ASP A 30 -6.42 2.40 -16.91
N SER A 31 -5.61 2.87 -15.96
CA SER A 31 -5.37 4.30 -15.70
C SER A 31 -6.64 5.10 -15.33
N LYS A 32 -7.67 4.45 -14.76
CA LYS A 32 -8.95 5.09 -14.40
C LYS A 32 -8.97 5.69 -13.00
N LEU A 33 -8.03 5.33 -12.13
CA LEU A 33 -7.95 5.96 -10.80
C LEU A 33 -7.43 7.39 -10.91
N THR A 34 -7.78 8.20 -9.91
CA THR A 34 -7.27 9.57 -9.75
C THR A 34 -5.75 9.60 -9.91
N PRO A 35 -5.19 10.47 -10.77
CA PRO A 35 -3.74 10.58 -10.94
C PRO A 35 -3.03 10.87 -9.62
N SER A 36 -1.81 10.37 -9.47
CA SER A 36 -1.08 10.44 -8.21
C SER A 36 -0.79 11.88 -7.76
N GLU A 37 -0.70 12.83 -8.70
CA GLU A 37 -0.59 14.27 -8.41
C GLU A 37 -1.75 14.85 -7.59
N PHE A 38 -2.89 14.15 -7.48
CA PHE A 38 -4.05 14.54 -6.67
C PHE A 38 -4.25 13.66 -5.42
N ILE A 39 -3.34 12.74 -5.14
CA ILE A 39 -3.38 11.86 -3.96
C ILE A 39 -2.10 12.07 -3.15
N THR A 40 -2.18 12.01 -1.83
CA THR A 40 -0.98 11.95 -1.00
C THR A 40 -0.56 10.50 -0.80
N LEU A 41 0.61 10.12 -1.31
CA LEU A 41 1.23 8.82 -1.05
C LEU A 41 2.36 9.01 -0.02
N ARG A 42 2.35 8.24 1.08
CA ARG A 42 3.41 8.38 2.09
C ARG A 42 3.69 7.13 2.90
N TRP A 43 4.90 7.05 3.41
CA TRP A 43 5.28 6.13 4.48
C TRP A 43 4.80 6.65 5.83
N ASN A 44 4.21 5.78 6.65
CA ASN A 44 3.78 6.10 8.02
C ASN A 44 4.15 4.97 8.99
N GLU A 45 5.22 5.18 9.76
CA GLU A 45 5.71 4.26 10.79
C GLU A 45 4.73 4.08 11.97
N ASN A 46 3.80 5.02 12.14
CA ASN A 46 2.88 5.05 13.28
C ASN A 46 1.52 4.41 12.96
N LEU A 47 1.42 3.64 11.87
CA LEU A 47 0.21 2.88 11.52
C LEU A 47 -0.08 1.72 12.49
N GLY A 48 0.83 1.43 13.42
CA GLY A 48 0.68 0.36 14.40
C GLY A 48 0.62 -1.00 13.71
N ILE A 49 -0.45 -1.74 13.92
CA ILE A 49 -0.64 -3.09 13.36
C ILE A 49 -1.04 -3.11 11.88
N LEU A 50 -1.39 -1.97 11.29
CA LEU A 50 -1.83 -1.91 9.90
C LEU A 50 -0.62 -1.89 8.97
N ALA A 51 -0.68 -2.69 7.91
CA ALA A 51 0.34 -2.72 6.85
C ALA A 51 0.18 -1.55 5.86
N GLY A 52 -1.05 -1.09 5.67
CA GLY A 52 -1.41 0.05 4.84
C GLY A 52 -2.76 0.63 5.25
N ARG A 53 -3.07 1.83 4.75
CA ARG A 53 -4.36 2.48 4.92
C ARG A 53 -4.64 3.50 3.84
N CYS A 54 -5.82 3.44 3.25
CA CYS A 54 -6.42 4.52 2.49
C CYS A 54 -7.35 5.38 3.38
N VAL A 55 -7.12 6.70 3.39
CA VAL A 55 -7.95 7.67 4.10
C VAL A 55 -8.53 8.64 3.07
N LYS A 56 -9.86 8.63 2.96
CA LYS A 56 -10.61 9.63 2.20
C LYS A 56 -11.25 10.62 3.16
N THR A 57 -10.97 11.89 2.98
CA THR A 57 -11.67 13.00 3.64
C THR A 57 -12.26 13.92 2.58
N TYR A 58 -13.04 14.91 3.00
CA TYR A 58 -13.66 15.86 2.06
C TYR A 58 -12.66 16.59 1.15
N ASN A 59 -11.43 16.85 1.63
CA ASN A 59 -10.44 17.68 0.91
C ASN A 59 -9.19 16.92 0.47
N GLN A 60 -9.02 15.66 0.87
CA GLN A 60 -7.80 14.91 0.58
C GLN A 60 -8.07 13.41 0.57
N THR A 61 -7.36 12.73 -0.32
CA THR A 61 -7.22 11.27 -0.33
C THR A 61 -5.76 10.94 -0.06
N ILE A 62 -5.51 10.04 0.88
CA ILE A 62 -4.17 9.66 1.32
C ILE A 62 -4.07 8.13 1.29
N ILE A 63 -3.01 7.59 0.68
CA ILE A 63 -2.60 6.20 0.88
C ILE A 63 -1.32 6.21 1.72
N GLU A 64 -1.38 5.51 2.84
CA GLU A 64 -0.28 5.36 3.77
C GLU A 64 0.18 3.90 3.80
N LEU A 65 1.48 3.66 3.76
CA LEU A 65 2.07 2.33 3.96
C LEU A 65 2.93 2.30 5.21
N ASN A 66 2.94 1.16 5.90
CA ASN A 66 3.74 0.96 7.09
C ASN A 66 5.12 0.39 6.70
N PRO A 67 6.19 1.21 6.70
CA PRO A 67 7.51 0.73 6.34
C PRO A 67 8.07 -0.28 7.35
N VAL A 68 7.64 -0.26 8.62
CA VAL A 68 8.06 -1.25 9.63
C VAL A 68 7.53 -2.64 9.26
N TYR A 69 6.23 -2.73 8.92
CA TYR A 69 5.63 -3.98 8.44
C TYR A 69 6.31 -4.47 7.17
N LEU A 70 6.48 -3.58 6.19
CA LEU A 70 6.98 -3.94 4.87
C LEU A 70 8.49 -4.20 4.84
N ASN A 71 9.25 -3.75 5.84
CA ASN A 71 10.63 -4.19 6.02
C ASN A 71 10.71 -5.63 6.54
N LEU A 72 9.70 -6.10 7.28
CA LEU A 72 9.59 -7.49 7.74
C LEU A 72 9.01 -8.43 6.67
N TYR A 73 8.05 -7.94 5.88
CA TYR A 73 7.33 -8.70 4.86
C TYR A 73 7.32 -7.98 3.51
N PRO A 74 8.50 -7.75 2.89
CA PRO A 74 8.62 -6.97 1.65
C PRO A 74 7.90 -7.60 0.45
N GLU A 75 7.74 -8.93 0.44
CA GLU A 75 7.00 -9.67 -0.58
C GLU A 75 5.50 -9.35 -0.60
N GLU A 76 4.96 -8.76 0.47
CA GLU A 76 3.54 -8.37 0.53
C GLU A 76 3.27 -6.97 -0.03
N LEU A 77 4.31 -6.20 -0.38
CA LEU A 77 4.20 -4.81 -0.84
C LEU A 77 3.14 -4.66 -1.93
N ASP A 78 3.26 -5.43 -3.01
CA ASP A 78 2.40 -5.32 -4.19
C ASP A 78 0.93 -5.58 -3.82
N SER A 79 0.68 -6.62 -3.02
CA SER A 79 -0.66 -6.96 -2.54
C SER A 79 -1.23 -5.85 -1.68
N ILE A 80 -0.45 -5.32 -0.71
CA ILE A 80 -0.91 -4.29 0.22
C ILE A 80 -1.16 -2.99 -0.53
N PHE A 81 -0.26 -2.61 -1.44
CA PHE A 81 -0.39 -1.36 -2.17
C PHE A 81 -1.63 -1.37 -3.06
N VAL A 82 -1.85 -2.45 -3.81
CA VAL A 82 -3.03 -2.58 -4.66
C VAL A 82 -4.31 -2.72 -3.83
N HIS A 83 -4.27 -3.34 -2.65
CA HIS A 83 -5.38 -3.34 -1.69
C HIS A 83 -5.81 -1.91 -1.35
N GLU A 84 -4.87 -1.04 -0.98
CA GLU A 84 -5.19 0.36 -0.65
C GLU A 84 -5.68 1.15 -1.88
N MET A 85 -5.23 0.79 -3.09
CA MET A 85 -5.73 1.39 -4.33
C MET A 85 -7.19 0.99 -4.63
N ILE A 86 -7.63 -0.22 -4.28
CA ILE A 86 -9.05 -0.61 -4.44
C ILE A 86 -9.94 0.26 -3.54
N HIS A 87 -9.47 0.62 -2.34
CA HIS A 87 -10.15 1.58 -1.46
C HIS A 87 -10.24 2.99 -2.04
N LEU A 88 -9.66 3.29 -3.21
CA LEU A 88 -9.96 4.52 -3.95
C LEU A 88 -11.33 4.45 -4.65
N ILE A 89 -11.82 3.25 -4.96
CA ILE A 89 -13.12 3.01 -5.59
C ILE A 89 -14.19 2.74 -4.52
N THR A 90 -13.85 1.96 -3.48
CA THR A 90 -14.79 1.55 -2.43
C THR A 90 -14.48 2.22 -1.09
N LEU A 91 -15.35 2.05 -0.10
CA LEU A 91 -15.14 2.57 1.27
C LEU A 91 -14.83 1.47 2.28
N ASP A 92 -15.42 0.30 2.08
CA ASP A 92 -15.26 -0.88 2.93
C ASP A 92 -14.94 -2.10 2.05
N HIS A 93 -14.69 -3.25 2.69
CA HIS A 93 -14.58 -4.55 2.03
C HIS A 93 -15.94 -5.11 1.61
N ASP A 94 -16.71 -4.30 0.89
CA ASP A 94 -18.03 -4.65 0.36
C ASP A 94 -17.93 -5.55 -0.88
N GLU A 95 -19.08 -5.89 -1.48
CA GLU A 95 -19.12 -6.75 -2.68
C GLU A 95 -18.29 -6.16 -3.83
N CYS A 96 -18.30 -4.84 -4.01
CA CYS A 96 -17.52 -4.18 -5.05
C CYS A 96 -16.01 -4.34 -4.80
N PHE A 97 -15.57 -4.21 -3.54
CA PHE A 97 -14.18 -4.46 -3.18
C PHE A 97 -13.78 -5.91 -3.51
N LEU A 98 -14.62 -6.87 -3.13
CA LEU A 98 -14.35 -8.29 -3.37
C LEU A 98 -14.36 -8.65 -4.86
N GLU A 99 -15.18 -7.97 -5.66
CA GLU A 99 -15.17 -8.10 -7.12
C GLU A 99 -13.86 -7.59 -7.72
N GLU A 100 -13.37 -6.43 -7.27
CA GLU A 100 -12.09 -5.89 -7.73
C GLU A 100 -10.91 -6.78 -7.33
N VAL A 101 -10.91 -7.31 -6.10
CA VAL A 101 -9.91 -8.31 -5.65
C VAL A 101 -9.94 -9.53 -6.58
N LYS A 102 -11.12 -10.10 -6.84
CA LYS A 102 -11.25 -11.26 -7.74
C LYS A 102 -10.82 -10.94 -9.17
N ARG A 103 -11.12 -9.74 -9.66
CA ARG A 103 -10.73 -9.28 -11.00
C ARG A 103 -9.21 -9.20 -11.10
N ILE A 104 -8.54 -8.59 -10.12
CA ILE A 104 -7.08 -8.42 -10.11
C ILE A 104 -6.37 -9.76 -9.88
N SER A 105 -6.91 -10.66 -9.07
CA SER A 105 -6.40 -12.03 -8.94
C SER A 105 -6.39 -12.80 -10.25
N LYS A 106 -7.40 -12.60 -11.11
CA LYS A 106 -7.38 -13.18 -12.47
C LYS A 106 -6.32 -12.57 -13.39
N LEU A 107 -5.82 -11.38 -13.07
CA LEU A 107 -4.73 -10.71 -13.78
C LEU A 107 -3.34 -11.10 -13.25
N GLY A 108 -3.26 -11.89 -12.16
CA GLY A 108 -2.02 -12.50 -11.67
C GLY A 108 -1.51 -11.97 -10.34
N LEU A 109 -2.19 -11.02 -9.69
CA LEU A 109 -1.85 -10.56 -8.34
C LEU A 109 -2.84 -11.07 -7.31
N GLU A 110 -2.36 -11.89 -6.37
CA GLU A 110 -3.13 -12.30 -5.21
C GLU A 110 -3.16 -11.15 -4.18
N ILE A 111 -4.36 -10.70 -3.82
CA ILE A 111 -4.56 -9.61 -2.87
C ILE A 111 -5.08 -10.18 -1.54
N ASN A 112 -4.34 -9.92 -0.46
CA ASN A 112 -4.78 -10.22 0.88
C ASN A 112 -5.83 -9.21 1.34
N ILE A 113 -6.99 -9.68 1.81
CA ILE A 113 -8.07 -8.83 2.33
C ILE A 113 -7.76 -8.34 3.75
N ASN A 114 -7.02 -9.14 4.53
CA ASN A 114 -6.60 -8.78 5.88
C ASN A 114 -5.07 -8.80 5.95
N CYS A 115 -4.50 -8.02 6.88
CA CYS A 115 -3.10 -8.14 7.25
C CYS A 115 -2.82 -9.58 7.71
N LYS A 116 -1.84 -10.24 7.08
CA LYS A 116 -1.48 -11.63 7.40
C LYS A 116 -0.75 -11.74 8.73
N HIS A 117 0.05 -10.74 9.06
CA HIS A 117 0.92 -10.74 10.23
C HIS A 117 0.50 -9.69 11.26
N ASN A 118 0.61 -10.04 12.54
CA ASN A 118 0.40 -9.09 13.64
C ASN A 118 1.77 -8.67 14.19
N ILE A 119 2.21 -7.47 13.82
CA ILE A 119 3.52 -6.93 14.24
C ILE A 119 3.49 -6.29 15.65
N GLY A 120 2.31 -6.14 16.26
CA GLY A 120 2.17 -5.53 17.61
C GLY A 120 2.72 -6.38 18.76
N LEU A 121 3.29 -7.55 18.47
CA LEU A 121 3.91 -8.44 19.45
C LEU A 121 5.45 -8.40 19.43
N LEU A 122 6.05 -7.64 18.51
CA LEU A 122 7.52 -7.59 18.33
C LEU A 122 8.22 -6.61 19.30
N ASP A 123 7.46 -5.86 20.12
CA ASP A 123 7.99 -4.90 21.10
C ASP A 123 8.30 -5.51 22.48
N ASN A 124 8.47 -6.84 22.61
CA ASN A 124 8.78 -7.49 23.89
C ASN A 124 9.97 -8.47 23.79
N ASP A 125 11.15 -7.99 23.42
CA ASP A 125 12.43 -8.66 23.75
C ASP A 125 13.53 -7.62 24.03
#